data_AF-A0A0S4UXZ4-F1
#
_entry.id   AF-A0A0S4UXZ4-F1
#
_cell.length_a   1.000
_cell.length_b   1.000
_cell.length_c   1.000
_cell.angle_alpha   90.00
_cell.angle_beta   90.00
_cell.angle_gamma   90.00
#
_symmetry.space_group_name_H-M   'P 1'
#
loop_
_entity.id
_entity.type
_entity.pdbx_description
1 polymer ?
#
loop_
_entity_poly.entity_id
_entity_poly.type
_entity_poly.pdbx_seq_one_letter_code
_entity_poly.pdbx_strand_id
1 'polypeptide(L)' 'MFERNGVWTFSILGVSVHVRELPANNVAVFHPICEPVRQLVEPICRGRGYWNSEFRNWIVFETFKETVLVELGQIAASR' A
#
# COMPACT_ATOMS: atom_id res chain seq x y z
N MET A 1 -11.25 4.85 2.10
CA MET A 1 -10.65 3.62 2.63
C MET A 1 -11.76 2.66 3.01
N PHE A 2 -11.67 1.40 2.62
CA PHE A 2 -12.56 0.33 3.07
C PHE A 2 -11.72 -0.78 3.69
N GLU A 3 -12.06 -1.25 4.88
CA GLU A 3 -11.38 -2.36 5.55
C GLU A 3 -12.31 -3.58 5.64
N ARG A 4 -11.80 -4.76 5.27
CA ARG A 4 -12.48 -6.03 5.51
C ARG A 4 -11.47 -7.15 5.74
N ASN A 5 -11.61 -7.90 6.84
CA ASN A 5 -10.76 -9.04 7.17
C ASN A 5 -9.24 -8.71 7.16
N GLY A 6 -8.83 -7.57 7.72
CA GLY A 6 -7.42 -7.15 7.74
C GLY A 6 -6.86 -6.72 6.38
N VAL A 7 -7.74 -6.39 5.44
CA VAL A 7 -7.39 -5.82 4.13
C VAL A 7 -7.98 -4.43 4.00
N TRP A 8 -7.13 -3.42 3.89
CA TRP A 8 -7.51 -2.06 3.54
C TRP A 8 -7.47 -1.88 2.01
N THR A 9 -8.49 -1.24 1.46
CA THR A 9 -8.55 -0.89 0.04
C THR A 9 -8.65 0.62 -0.11
N PHE A 10 -7.77 1.15 -0.95
CA PHE A 10 -7.67 2.56 -1.33
C PHE A 10 -7.94 2.68 -2.82
N SER A 11 -8.79 3.63 -3.23
CA SER A 11 -8.94 3.96 -4.65
C SER A 11 -8.01 5.13 -4.95
N ILE A 12 -7.02 4.91 -5.80
CA ILE A 12 -6.04 5.91 -6.20
C ILE A 12 -6.11 6.02 -7.73
N LEU A 13 -6.53 7.18 -8.25
CA LEU A 13 -6.76 7.40 -9.68
C LEU A 13 -7.70 6.35 -10.32
N GLY A 14 -8.73 5.91 -9.58
CA GLY A 14 -9.66 4.87 -10.02
C GLY A 14 -9.09 3.43 -9.98
N VAL A 15 -7.85 3.25 -9.51
CA VAL A 15 -7.20 1.95 -9.36
C VAL A 15 -7.22 1.52 -7.89
N SER A 16 -7.58 0.27 -7.65
CA SER A 16 -7.55 -0.32 -6.30
C SER A 16 -6.12 -0.63 -5.88
N VAL A 17 -5.72 -0.04 -4.76
CA VAL A 17 -4.50 -0.38 -4.00
C VAL A 17 -4.92 -1.11 -2.74
N HIS A 18 -4.40 -2.31 -2.55
CA HIS A 18 -4.75 -3.19 -1.44
C HIS A 18 -3.60 -3.27 -0.47
N VAL A 19 -3.88 -3.05 0.81
CA VAL A 19 -2.95 -3.28 1.91
C VAL A 19 -3.49 -4.43 2.74
N ARG A 20 -2.69 -5.48 2.95
CA ARG A 20 -3.07 -6.61 3.81
C ARG A 20 -2.02 -6.85 4.87
N GLU A 21 -2.43 -7.29 6.04
CA GLU A 21 -1.49 -7.81 7.04
C GLU A 21 -0.83 -9.11 6.58
N LEU A 22 0.41 -9.28 6.99
CA LEU A 22 1.21 -10.48 6.85
C LEU A 22 1.52 -11.05 8.25
N PRO A 23 1.98 -12.31 8.35
CA PRO A 23 2.54 -12.82 9.58
C PRO A 23 3.65 -11.88 10.13
N ALA A 24 3.72 -11.77 11.46
CA ALA A 24 4.59 -10.81 12.17
C ALA A 24 4.26 -9.32 11.91
N ASN A 25 2.98 -8.99 11.68
CA ASN A 25 2.42 -7.64 11.60
C ASN A 25 2.97 -6.71 10.50
N ASN A 26 3.83 -7.21 9.62
CA ASN A 26 4.19 -6.52 8.38
C ASN A 26 2.95 -6.36 7.50
N VAL A 27 3.00 -5.46 6.52
CA VAL A 27 1.91 -5.31 5.55
C VAL A 27 2.42 -5.45 4.12
N ALA A 28 1.60 -6.08 3.28
CA ALA A 28 1.80 -6.10 1.84
C ALA A 28 0.94 -5.01 1.19
N VAL A 29 1.56 -4.08 0.47
CA VAL A 29 0.89 -3.07 -0.37
C VAL A 29 0.97 -3.52 -1.83
N PHE A 30 -0.18 -3.90 -2.38
CA PHE A 30 -0.32 -4.35 -3.75
C PHE A 30 -1.09 -3.32 -4.58
N HIS A 31 -0.60 -3.07 -5.78
CA HIS A 31 -1.34 -2.37 -6.82
C HIS A 31 -1.04 -3.05 -8.17
N PRO A 32 -1.98 -3.03 -9.14
CA PRO A 32 -1.69 -3.51 -10.48
C PRO A 32 -0.59 -2.68 -11.15
N ILE A 33 0.04 -3.23 -12.19
CA ILE A 33 1.09 -2.53 -12.96
C ILE A 33 0.45 -1.33 -13.68
N CYS A 34 0.55 -0.16 -13.03
CA CYS A 34 0.00 1.10 -13.47
C CYS A 34 1.00 2.19 -13.07
N GLU A 35 1.69 2.76 -14.05
CA GLU A 35 2.79 3.69 -13.81
C GLU A 35 2.37 4.94 -13.01
N PRO A 36 1.22 5.59 -13.28
CA PRO A 36 0.73 6.69 -12.45
C PRO A 36 0.50 6.33 -10.99
N VAL A 37 -0.03 5.13 -10.72
CA VAL A 37 -0.25 4.65 -9.34
C VAL A 37 1.08 4.32 -8.68
N ARG A 38 2.00 3.69 -9.42
CA ARG A 38 3.36 3.39 -8.93
C ARG A 38 4.05 4.67 -8.48
N GLN A 39 4.00 5.74 -9.26
CA GLN A 39 4.61 7.03 -8.92
C GLN A 39 4.06 7.66 -7.62
N LEU A 40 2.85 7.28 -7.20
CA LEU A 40 2.24 7.72 -5.95
C LEU A 40 2.52 6.77 -4.78
N VAL A 41 2.46 5.45 -5.02
CA VAL A 41 2.60 4.42 -3.96
C VAL A 41 4.06 4.14 -3.61
N GLU A 42 4.95 4.13 -4.60
CA GLU A 42 6.37 3.78 -4.41
C GLU A 42 7.09 4.75 -3.47
N PRO A 43 6.92 6.08 -3.55
CA PRO A 43 7.51 7.00 -2.55
C PRO A 43 7.01 6.77 -1.14
N ILE A 44 5.76 6.32 -0.96
CA ILE A 44 5.21 5.97 0.36
C ILE A 44 5.89 4.71 0.92
N CYS A 45 6.18 3.72 0.08
CA CYS A 45 6.71 2.44 0.55
C CYS A 45 8.25 2.42 0.63
N ARG A 46 8.94 3.18 -0.22
CA ARG A 46 10.40 3.20 -0.30
C ARG A 46 11.03 3.69 1.01
N GLY A 47 12.01 2.95 1.51
CA GLY A 47 12.69 3.23 2.78
C GLY A 47 11.95 2.73 4.03
N ARG A 48 10.73 2.21 3.86
CA ARG A 48 9.88 1.66 4.95
C ARG A 48 9.66 0.14 4.82
N GLY A 49 10.38 -0.46 3.88
CA GLY A 49 10.15 -1.81 3.41
C GLY A 49 10.94 -2.09 2.13
N TYR A 50 10.52 -3.11 1.38
CA TYR A 50 11.15 -3.51 0.12
C TYR A 50 10.12 -3.98 -0.91
N TRP A 51 10.48 -3.90 -2.18
CA TRP A 51 9.69 -4.48 -3.26
C TRP A 51 9.96 -5.98 -3.36
N ASN A 52 8.92 -6.79 -3.28
CA ASN A 52 8.97 -8.22 -3.56
C ASN A 52 8.55 -8.46 -5.02
N SER A 53 9.51 -8.87 -5.86
CA SER A 53 9.31 -9.07 -7.30
C SER A 53 8.50 -10.32 -7.64
N GLU A 54 8.47 -11.34 -6.77
CA GLU A 54 7.72 -12.57 -6.96
C GLU A 54 6.21 -12.29 -6.87
N PHE A 55 5.79 -11.56 -5.84
CA PHE A 55 4.39 -11.22 -5.61
C PHE A 55 3.99 -9.84 -6.16
N ARG A 56 4.94 -9.09 -6.71
CA ARG A 56 4.76 -7.74 -7.27
C ARG A 56 4.05 -6.80 -6.29
N ASN A 57 4.54 -6.78 -5.05
CA ASN A 57 4.02 -5.93 -3.99
C ASN A 57 5.15 -5.33 -3.16
N TRP A 58 4.82 -4.28 -2.41
CA TRP A 58 5.70 -3.79 -1.36
C TRP A 58 5.44 -4.56 -0.09
N ILE A 59 6.50 -5.01 0.57
CA ILE A 59 6.47 -5.49 1.95
C ILE A 59 6.93 -4.34 2.82
N VAL A 60 6.06 -3.84 3.70
CA VAL A 60 6.31 -2.74 4.62
C VAL A 60 6.42 -3.30 6.03
N PHE A 61 7.42 -2.84 6.78
CA PHE A 61 7.66 -3.30 8.15
C PHE A 61 6.60 -2.78 9.13
N GLU A 62 6.30 -3.55 10.18
CA GLU A 62 5.21 -3.24 11.14
C GLU A 62 5.27 -1.79 11.67
N THR A 63 6.48 -1.28 11.98
CA THR A 63 6.70 0.05 12.56
C THR A 63 6.20 1.18 11.65
N PHE A 64 6.10 0.92 10.34
CA PHE A 64 5.66 1.91 9.35
C PHE A 64 4.23 1.69 8.87
N LYS A 65 3.54 0.64 9.33
CA LYS A 65 2.19 0.28 8.89
C LYS A 65 1.22 1.46 8.98
N GLU A 66 1.12 2.07 10.16
CA GLU A 66 0.19 3.17 10.40
C GLU A 66 0.50 4.38 9.51
N THR A 67 1.77 4.75 9.39
CA THR A 67 2.22 5.83 8.51
C THR A 67 1.83 5.58 7.06
N VAL A 68 2.06 4.37 6.54
CA VAL A 68 1.72 4.01 5.17
C VAL A 68 0.21 4.03 4.94
N LEU A 69 -0.59 3.52 5.88
CA LEU A 69 -2.05 3.57 5.77
C LEU A 69 -2.58 5.02 5.75
N VAL A 70 -2.02 5.90 6.59
CA VAL A 70 -2.39 7.33 6.62
C VAL A 70 -2.01 8.02 5.31
N GLU A 71 -0.78 7.85 4.82
CA GLU A 71 -0.31 8.49 3.58
C GLU A 71 -1.11 8.00 2.37
N LEU A 72 -1.39 6.69 2.26
CA LEU A 72 -2.27 6.15 1.21
C LEU A 72 -3.69 6.72 1.30
N GLY A 73 -4.21 6.88 2.53
CA GLY A 73 -5.51 7.49 2.79
C GLY A 73 -5.59 8.94 2.32
N GLN A 74 -4.54 9.73 2.56
CA GLN A 74 -4.44 11.12 2.11
C GLN A 74 -4.44 11.22 0.59
N ILE A 75 -3.68 10.38 -0.10
CA ILE A 75 -3.68 10.34 -1.58
C ILE A 75 -5.06 9.96 -2.09
N ALA A 76 -5.68 8.92 -1.53
CA ALA A 76 -6.99 8.45 -1.96
C ALA A 76 -8.13 9.46 -1.73
N ALA A 77 -7.99 10.37 -0.75
CA ALA A 77 -8.99 11.41 -0.46
C ALA A 77 -8.79 12.71 -1.27
N SER A 78 -7.61 12.91 -1.83
CA SER A 78 -7.25 14.14 -2.53
C SER A 78 -7.79 14.26 -3.96
N ARG A 79 -8.58 13.28 -4.43
CA ARG A 79 -9.17 13.19 -5.77
C ARG A 79 -10.47 12.40 -5.76
#